data_AF-A0A2V2C6P7-F1
#
_entry.id   AF-A0A2V2C6P7-F1
#
_cell.length_a   1.000
_cell.length_b   1.000
_cell.length_c   1.000
_cell.angle_alpha   90.00
_cell.angle_beta   90.00
_cell.angle_gamma   90.00
#
_symmetry.space_group_name_H-M   'P 1'
#
loop_
_entity.id
_entity.type
_entity.pdbx_description
1 polymer ?
#
loop_
_entity_poly.entity_id
_entity_poly.type
_entity_poly.pdbx_seq_one_letter_code
_entity_poly.pdbx_strand_id
1 'polypeptide(L)'
;MKRMALSCKIKEKGGEPVERIGERRGFRGLDATALKLIAVLFMTIDHVGAFCGSFAWVAGHMYPLRLVGRIAAPVFLFFVAEGLRHTRDKRLYLKRMYLASLCFGLLNAFVGALLGCRFGNIFQSFAWLIGLVLVTESAAEGIRERKWKKIAGYPLLFLFFLGLSEGFGALAGPLSELPDFMGLFAPGALLAFICPPMDVEYSLGLIALGAVWYFMGDRRWRCALLLLLALMSWLQPWGYNRALTMFSGIQWGMIGAVPLLLLYNGERGAGMKWFFYIYYPVHTWLLALINRIYA
;
A
#
# COMPACT_ATOMS: atom_id res chain seq x y z
N MET A 1 22.97 26.94 9.28
CA MET A 1 24.40 26.56 9.21
C MET A 1 24.79 26.31 7.76
N LYS A 2 25.42 27.30 7.11
CA LYS A 2 26.02 27.17 5.77
C LYS A 2 27.42 26.54 5.92
N ARG A 3 27.71 25.43 5.24
CA ARG A 3 29.09 24.90 5.16
C ARG A 3 29.81 25.54 3.97
N MET A 4 30.87 26.28 4.27
CA MET A 4 31.91 26.67 3.31
C MET A 4 32.67 25.42 2.87
N ALA A 5 32.81 25.23 1.56
CA ALA A 5 33.76 24.28 0.99
C ALA A 5 34.97 25.07 0.49
N LEU A 6 36.09 24.97 1.22
CA LEU A 6 37.40 25.38 0.71
C LEU A 6 37.86 24.32 -0.30
N SER A 7 37.93 24.70 -1.57
CA SER A 7 38.59 23.91 -2.62
C SER A 7 40.08 24.28 -2.64
N CYS A 8 40.93 23.41 -2.10
CA CYS A 8 42.38 23.50 -2.27
C CYS A 8 42.73 22.99 -3.69
N LYS A 9 43.31 23.89 -4.50
CA LYS A 9 43.80 23.62 -5.85
C LYS A 9 45.25 23.13 -5.73
N ILE A 10 45.48 21.83 -5.86
CA ILE A 10 46.83 21.28 -6.10
C ILE A 10 46.92 20.93 -7.59
N LYS A 11 47.94 21.51 -8.22
CA LYS A 11 48.24 21.46 -9.65
C LYS A 11 49.34 20.41 -9.81
N GLU A 12 49.02 19.23 -10.32
CA GLU A 12 50.05 18.24 -10.68
C GLU A 12 50.16 18.10 -12.20
N LYS A 13 51.42 18.12 -12.64
CA LYS A 13 51.90 18.09 -14.02
C LYS A 13 51.89 16.66 -14.55
N GLY A 14 51.59 16.54 -15.84
CA GLY A 14 52.13 15.54 -16.78
C GLY A 14 52.33 14.11 -16.29
N GLY A 15 51.34 13.26 -16.57
CA GLY A 15 51.45 11.80 -16.57
C GLY A 15 50.41 11.25 -17.55
N GLU A 16 50.80 10.25 -18.34
CA GLU A 16 50.05 9.60 -19.43
C GLU A 16 48.59 9.24 -19.08
N PRO A 17 47.69 9.08 -20.06
CA PRO A 17 46.31 8.70 -19.80
C PRO A 17 46.30 7.29 -19.20
N VAL A 18 46.13 7.20 -17.88
CA VAL A 18 45.78 5.95 -17.21
C VAL A 18 44.42 5.53 -17.74
N GLU A 19 44.46 4.58 -18.68
CA GLU A 19 43.30 3.85 -19.17
C GLU A 19 42.52 3.36 -17.95
N ARG A 20 41.31 3.91 -17.73
CA ARG A 20 40.45 3.50 -16.63
C ARG A 20 39.98 2.08 -16.90
N ILE A 21 40.74 1.14 -16.37
CA ILE A 21 40.42 -0.27 -16.29
C ILE A 21 39.02 -0.40 -15.67
N GLY A 22 38.07 -0.83 -16.52
CA GLY A 22 36.81 -1.45 -16.14
C GLY A 22 35.96 -0.67 -15.16
N GLU A 23 35.11 0.23 -15.66
CA GLU A 23 33.76 0.34 -15.10
C GLU A 23 33.16 -1.07 -15.18
N ARG A 24 33.23 -1.82 -14.08
CA ARG A 24 32.31 -2.93 -13.87
C ARG A 24 30.94 -2.28 -14.04
N ARG A 25 30.23 -2.59 -15.12
CA ARG A 25 28.80 -2.34 -15.25
C ARG A 25 28.13 -3.22 -14.18
N GLY A 26 28.30 -2.82 -12.93
CA GLY A 26 27.63 -3.41 -11.79
C GLY A 26 26.15 -3.39 -12.13
N PHE A 27 25.47 -4.50 -11.83
CA PHE A 27 24.06 -4.69 -12.08
C PHE A 27 23.31 -3.39 -11.76
N ARG A 28 22.85 -2.66 -12.79
CA ARG A 28 21.98 -1.50 -12.59
C ARG A 28 20.69 -2.10 -12.04
N GLY A 29 20.43 -1.89 -10.76
CA GLY A 29 19.20 -2.37 -10.11
C GLY A 29 17.95 -1.86 -10.84
N LEU A 30 16.78 -2.35 -10.42
CA LEU A 30 15.51 -2.01 -11.04
C LEU A 30 15.00 -0.65 -10.56
N ASP A 31 14.45 0.16 -11.47
CA ASP A 31 13.80 1.42 -11.10
C ASP A 31 12.39 1.22 -10.51
N ALA A 32 11.81 2.30 -9.97
CA ALA A 32 10.51 2.24 -9.32
C ALA A 32 9.37 1.85 -10.26
N THR A 33 9.46 2.19 -11.55
CA THR A 33 8.44 1.83 -12.54
C THR A 33 8.52 0.34 -12.85
N ALA A 34 9.72 -0.19 -13.09
CA ALA A 34 9.95 -1.62 -13.33
C ALA A 34 9.45 -2.48 -12.16
N LEU A 35 9.78 -2.11 -10.92
CA LEU A 35 9.33 -2.83 -9.73
C LEU A 35 7.80 -2.80 -9.56
N LYS A 36 7.15 -1.68 -9.85
CA LYS A 36 5.69 -1.58 -9.81
C LYS A 36 5.03 -2.40 -10.91
N LEU A 37 5.62 -2.50 -12.09
CA LEU A 37 5.10 -3.36 -13.16
C LEU A 37 5.19 -4.84 -12.78
N ILE A 38 6.30 -5.26 -12.16
CA ILE A 38 6.41 -6.61 -11.58
C ILE A 38 5.35 -6.82 -10.49
N ALA A 39 5.13 -5.83 -9.62
CA ALA A 39 4.08 -5.89 -8.61
C ALA A 39 2.67 -5.97 -9.22
N VAL A 40 2.42 -5.27 -10.34
CA VAL A 40 1.17 -5.37 -11.09
C VAL A 40 0.96 -6.81 -11.57
N LEU A 41 1.97 -7.45 -12.16
CA LEU A 41 1.87 -8.85 -12.59
C LEU A 41 1.47 -9.78 -11.43
N PHE A 42 2.15 -9.68 -10.29
CA PHE A 42 1.82 -10.49 -9.12
C PHE A 42 0.43 -10.18 -8.55
N MET A 43 0.02 -8.91 -8.56
CA MET A 43 -1.32 -8.50 -8.17
C MET A 43 -2.40 -9.09 -9.08
N THR A 44 -2.15 -9.17 -10.39
CA THR A 44 -3.07 -9.81 -11.34
C THR A 44 -3.19 -11.30 -11.04
N ILE A 45 -2.07 -11.99 -10.82
CA ILE A 45 -2.05 -13.41 -10.45
C ILE A 45 -2.86 -13.64 -9.16
N ASP A 46 -2.69 -12.74 -8.16
CA ASP A 46 -3.46 -12.78 -6.92
C ASP A 46 -4.96 -12.77 -7.16
N HIS A 47 -5.40 -11.82 -7.98
CA HIS A 47 -6.82 -11.58 -8.21
C HIS A 47 -7.45 -12.57 -9.17
N VAL A 48 -6.67 -13.19 -10.07
CA VAL A 48 -7.14 -14.37 -10.81
C VAL A 48 -7.51 -15.47 -9.81
N GLY A 49 -6.63 -15.76 -8.84
CA GLY A 49 -6.96 -16.70 -7.76
C GLY A 49 -8.15 -16.25 -6.90
N ALA A 50 -8.37 -14.96 -6.74
CA ALA A 50 -9.43 -14.42 -5.89
C ALA A 50 -10.83 -14.40 -6.53
N PHE A 51 -10.90 -14.08 -7.83
CA PHE A 51 -12.16 -13.78 -8.52
C PHE A 51 -12.56 -14.84 -9.54
N CYS A 52 -11.62 -15.63 -10.06
CA CYS A 52 -11.89 -16.60 -11.14
C CYS A 52 -12.12 -18.02 -10.61
N GLY A 53 -12.74 -18.17 -9.44
CA GLY A 53 -12.93 -19.45 -8.77
C GLY A 53 -13.86 -20.44 -9.50
N SER A 54 -14.68 -19.97 -10.44
CA SER A 54 -15.56 -20.85 -11.22
C SER A 54 -14.80 -21.69 -12.26
N PHE A 55 -13.58 -21.29 -12.63
CA PHE A 55 -12.73 -22.08 -13.52
C PHE A 55 -12.06 -23.20 -12.72
N ALA A 56 -12.29 -24.46 -13.12
CA ALA A 56 -11.80 -25.64 -12.39
C ALA A 56 -10.29 -25.62 -12.12
N TRP A 57 -9.48 -25.17 -13.09
CA TRP A 57 -8.03 -25.06 -12.90
C TRP A 57 -7.67 -24.01 -11.83
N VAL A 58 -8.34 -22.86 -11.83
CA VAL A 58 -8.11 -21.80 -10.83
C VAL A 58 -8.56 -22.26 -9.45
N ALA A 59 -9.72 -22.92 -9.35
CA ALA A 59 -10.20 -23.50 -8.10
C ALA A 59 -9.17 -24.46 -7.47
N GLY A 60 -8.57 -25.33 -8.28
CA GLY A 60 -7.51 -26.26 -7.85
C GLY A 60 -6.18 -25.59 -7.49
N HIS A 61 -5.92 -24.37 -7.96
CA HIS A 61 -4.65 -23.64 -7.76
C HIS A 61 -4.83 -22.32 -6.99
N MET A 62 -5.96 -22.14 -6.29
CA MET A 62 -6.29 -20.88 -5.64
C MET A 62 -5.24 -20.46 -4.61
N TYR A 63 -4.79 -21.39 -3.76
CA TYR A 63 -3.77 -21.11 -2.73
C TYR A 63 -2.43 -20.63 -3.32
N PRO A 64 -1.76 -21.35 -4.25
CA PRO A 64 -0.48 -20.88 -4.80
C PRO A 64 -0.60 -19.56 -5.58
N LEU A 65 -1.70 -19.34 -6.32
CA LEU A 65 -1.96 -18.07 -7.02
C LEU A 65 -2.02 -16.90 -6.03
N ARG A 66 -2.79 -17.06 -4.95
CA ARG A 66 -2.96 -16.05 -3.90
C ARG A 66 -1.69 -15.84 -3.07
N LEU A 67 -0.91 -16.89 -2.85
CA LEU A 67 0.33 -16.82 -2.08
C LEU A 67 1.40 -16.00 -2.81
N VAL A 68 1.65 -16.33 -4.08
CA VAL A 68 2.61 -15.61 -4.94
C VAL A 68 2.15 -14.16 -5.16
N GLY A 69 0.84 -13.94 -5.23
CA GLY A 69 0.25 -12.63 -5.34
C GLY A 69 0.50 -11.66 -4.18
N ARG A 70 0.77 -12.19 -2.96
CA ARG A 70 1.05 -11.36 -1.77
C ARG A 70 2.28 -10.44 -1.91
N ILE A 71 3.14 -10.70 -2.89
CA ILE A 71 4.31 -9.86 -3.23
C ILE A 71 3.90 -8.42 -3.55
N ALA A 72 2.72 -8.21 -4.16
CA ALA A 72 2.34 -6.91 -4.68
C ALA A 72 2.17 -5.83 -3.60
N ALA A 73 1.47 -6.16 -2.50
CA ALA A 73 1.11 -5.17 -1.48
C ALA A 73 2.33 -4.52 -0.79
N PRO A 74 3.36 -5.27 -0.34
CA PRO A 74 4.58 -4.67 0.20
C PRO A 74 5.33 -3.79 -0.81
N VAL A 75 5.36 -4.15 -2.10
CA VAL A 75 6.03 -3.32 -3.11
C VAL A 75 5.31 -1.98 -3.28
N PHE A 76 3.98 -1.97 -3.39
CA PHE A 76 3.22 -0.73 -3.48
C PHE A 76 3.32 0.10 -2.19
N LEU A 77 3.22 -0.54 -1.03
CA LEU A 77 3.38 0.11 0.28
C LEU A 77 4.74 0.80 0.40
N PHE A 78 5.81 0.14 -0.03
CA PHE A 78 7.16 0.69 -0.02
C PHE A 78 7.23 2.00 -0.81
N PHE A 79 6.63 2.04 -2.01
CA PHE A 79 6.63 3.24 -2.83
C PHE A 79 5.69 4.34 -2.33
N VAL A 80 4.63 4.00 -1.59
CA VAL A 80 3.82 5.00 -0.88
C VAL A 80 4.61 5.62 0.26
N ALA A 81 5.24 4.80 1.11
CA ALA A 81 6.08 5.28 2.21
C ALA A 81 7.28 6.10 1.72
N GLU A 82 7.96 5.64 0.67
CA GLU A 82 9.07 6.38 0.06
C GLU A 82 8.57 7.68 -0.61
N GLY A 83 7.46 7.62 -1.35
CA GLY A 83 6.84 8.80 -1.95
C GLY A 83 6.45 9.86 -0.92
N LEU A 84 5.99 9.46 0.27
CA LEU A 84 5.68 10.37 1.37
C LEU A 84 6.91 11.14 1.87
N ARG A 85 8.07 10.49 1.97
CA ARG A 85 9.32 11.12 2.43
C ARG A 85 9.80 12.21 1.48
N HIS A 86 9.57 12.05 0.18
CA HIS A 86 9.95 13.01 -0.85
C HIS A 86 8.86 14.04 -1.17
N THR A 87 7.66 13.90 -0.58
CA THR A 87 6.54 14.81 -0.83
C THR A 87 6.66 16.07 0.02
N ARG A 88 6.61 17.24 -0.63
CA ARG A 88 6.60 18.54 0.06
C ARG A 88 5.29 18.81 0.80
N ASP A 89 4.16 18.44 0.20
CA ASP A 89 2.82 18.63 0.79
C ASP A 89 2.09 17.28 0.97
N LYS A 90 2.21 16.75 2.18
CA LYS A 90 1.59 15.48 2.57
C LYS A 90 0.07 15.57 2.69
N ARG A 91 -0.50 16.77 2.93
CA ARG A 91 -1.95 16.98 2.98
C ARG A 91 -2.56 16.86 1.59
N LEU A 92 -1.89 17.41 0.59
CA LEU A 92 -2.30 17.24 -0.81
C LEU A 92 -2.17 15.77 -1.24
N TYR A 93 -1.15 15.05 -0.76
CA TYR A 93 -1.04 13.61 -1.00
C TYR A 93 -2.22 12.85 -0.35
N LEU A 94 -2.55 13.14 0.92
CA LEU A 94 -3.73 12.57 1.59
C LEU A 94 -5.01 12.85 0.79
N LYS A 95 -5.26 14.11 0.41
CA LYS A 95 -6.45 14.50 -0.37
C LYS A 95 -6.54 13.71 -1.67
N ARG A 96 -5.43 13.57 -2.40
CA ARG A 96 -5.39 12.80 -3.65
C ARG A 96 -5.68 11.32 -3.43
N MET A 97 -5.18 10.74 -2.33
CA MET A 97 -5.42 9.34 -2.00
C MET A 97 -6.87 9.11 -1.57
N TYR A 98 -7.40 10.01 -0.74
CA TYR A 98 -8.78 10.00 -0.27
C TYR A 98 -9.79 10.19 -1.40
N LEU A 99 -9.54 11.11 -2.34
CA LEU A 99 -10.43 11.29 -3.49
C LEU A 99 -10.42 10.08 -4.42
N ALA A 100 -9.26 9.45 -4.62
CA ALA A 100 -9.17 8.19 -5.36
C ALA A 100 -9.93 7.07 -4.63
N SER A 101 -9.78 6.97 -3.30
CA SER A 101 -10.49 5.96 -2.52
C SER A 101 -12.01 6.18 -2.53
N LEU A 102 -12.48 7.42 -2.42
CA LEU A 102 -13.91 7.72 -2.48
C LEU A 102 -14.48 7.37 -3.85
N CYS A 103 -13.83 7.82 -4.93
CA CYS A 103 -14.27 7.56 -6.29
C CYS A 103 -14.33 6.05 -6.59
N PHE A 104 -13.23 5.33 -6.36
CA PHE A 104 -13.21 3.89 -6.61
C PHE A 104 -14.02 3.10 -5.60
N GLY A 105 -14.21 3.59 -4.36
CA GLY A 105 -15.08 2.96 -3.38
C GLY A 105 -16.55 2.98 -3.81
N LEU A 106 -17.04 4.12 -4.31
CA LEU A 106 -18.40 4.22 -4.85
C LEU A 106 -18.59 3.37 -6.10
N LEU A 107 -17.61 3.37 -7.00
CA LEU A 107 -17.63 2.51 -8.19
C LEU A 107 -17.59 1.02 -7.81
N ASN A 108 -16.76 0.64 -6.84
CA ASN A 108 -16.70 -0.72 -6.29
C ASN A 108 -18.03 -1.16 -5.68
N ALA A 109 -18.71 -0.27 -4.94
CA ALA A 109 -20.02 -0.56 -4.35
C ALA A 109 -21.07 -0.79 -5.45
N PHE A 110 -21.08 0.06 -6.47
CA PHE A 110 -22.01 -0.04 -7.59
C PHE A 110 -21.77 -1.29 -8.44
N VAL A 111 -20.54 -1.48 -8.93
CA VAL A 111 -20.15 -2.64 -9.74
C VAL A 111 -20.29 -3.94 -8.93
N GLY A 112 -19.92 -3.91 -7.66
CA GLY A 112 -20.06 -5.05 -6.75
C GLY A 112 -21.51 -5.48 -6.57
N ALA A 113 -22.43 -4.53 -6.40
CA ALA A 113 -23.86 -4.81 -6.32
C ALA A 113 -24.42 -5.38 -7.64
N LEU A 114 -23.95 -4.90 -8.79
CA LEU A 114 -24.33 -5.46 -10.10
C LEU A 114 -23.83 -6.91 -10.31
N LEU A 115 -22.62 -7.21 -9.84
CA LEU A 115 -21.96 -8.51 -10.05
C LEU A 115 -22.18 -9.50 -8.90
N GLY A 116 -22.81 -9.09 -7.81
CA GLY A 116 -23.04 -9.91 -6.62
C GLY A 116 -21.76 -10.23 -5.84
N CYS A 117 -20.75 -9.35 -5.87
CA CYS A 117 -19.48 -9.55 -5.18
C CYS A 117 -18.96 -8.24 -4.53
N ARG A 118 -17.98 -8.34 -3.63
CA ARG A 118 -17.35 -7.18 -2.98
C ARG A 118 -15.92 -6.98 -3.51
N PHE A 119 -15.53 -5.72 -3.70
CA PHE A 119 -14.19 -5.33 -4.12
C PHE A 119 -13.47 -4.57 -2.99
N GLY A 120 -12.16 -4.79 -2.89
CA GLY A 120 -11.29 -4.07 -1.95
C GLY A 120 -10.98 -2.64 -2.41
N ASN A 121 -10.51 -1.81 -1.48
CA ASN A 121 -10.05 -0.45 -1.76
C ASN A 121 -8.74 -0.09 -1.02
N ILE A 122 -7.60 -0.52 -1.57
CA ILE A 122 -6.25 -0.28 -1.01
C ILE A 122 -5.93 1.21 -0.82
N PHE A 123 -6.58 2.11 -1.58
CA PHE A 123 -6.37 3.54 -1.44
C PHE A 123 -6.81 4.07 -0.06
N GLN A 124 -7.81 3.45 0.58
CA GLN A 124 -8.17 3.79 1.96
C GLN A 124 -7.09 3.39 2.95
N SER A 125 -6.46 2.21 2.81
CA SER A 125 -5.32 1.81 3.64
C SER A 125 -4.19 2.83 3.53
N PHE A 126 -3.90 3.32 2.32
CA PHE A 126 -2.91 4.37 2.12
C PHE A 126 -3.34 5.74 2.68
N ALA A 127 -4.62 6.11 2.59
CA ALA A 127 -5.12 7.34 3.19
C ALA A 127 -4.96 7.32 4.73
N TRP A 128 -5.32 6.21 5.37
CA TRP A 128 -5.12 6.00 6.82
C TRP A 128 -3.65 6.07 7.22
N LEU A 129 -2.77 5.42 6.45
CA LEU A 129 -1.32 5.50 6.64
C LEU A 129 -0.80 6.94 6.57
N ILE A 130 -1.21 7.71 5.55
CA ILE A 130 -0.78 9.10 5.40
C ILE A 130 -1.31 9.94 6.57
N GLY A 131 -2.56 9.70 7.00
CA GLY A 131 -3.15 10.32 8.18
C GLY A 131 -2.33 10.05 9.44
N LEU A 132 -1.95 8.80 9.68
CA LEU A 132 -1.13 8.40 10.82
C LEU A 132 0.26 9.08 10.80
N VAL A 133 0.88 9.19 9.62
CA VAL A 133 2.14 9.93 9.44
C VAL A 133 1.97 11.42 9.77
N LEU A 134 0.89 12.06 9.31
CA LEU A 134 0.63 13.48 9.60
C LEU A 134 0.41 13.74 11.10
N VAL A 135 -0.31 12.84 11.77
CA VAL A 135 -0.54 12.91 13.22
C VAL A 135 0.77 12.79 14.00
N THR A 136 1.57 11.78 13.67
CA THR A 136 2.86 11.53 14.34
C THR A 136 3.85 12.67 14.13
N GLU A 137 3.97 13.22 12.92
CA GLU A 137 4.82 14.39 12.66
C GLU A 137 4.33 15.65 13.37
N SER A 138 3.02 15.92 13.33
CA SER A 138 2.46 17.09 14.01
C SER A 138 2.67 17.02 15.52
N ALA A 139 2.50 15.84 16.12
CA ALA A 139 2.76 15.63 17.54
C ALA A 139 4.24 15.87 17.87
N ALA A 140 5.16 15.30 17.08
CA ALA A 140 6.60 15.48 17.26
C ALA A 140 7.03 16.96 17.14
N GLU A 141 6.52 17.67 16.12
CA GLU A 141 6.75 19.11 15.98
C GLU A 141 6.16 19.93 17.12
N GLY A 142 4.95 19.59 17.55
CA GLY A 142 4.26 20.25 18.65
C GLY A 142 5.01 20.12 19.97
N ILE A 143 5.57 18.94 20.26
CA ILE A 143 6.44 18.72 21.41
C ILE A 143 7.72 19.56 21.31
N ARG A 144 8.39 19.53 20.15
CA ARG A 144 9.63 20.29 19.91
C ARG A 144 9.44 21.80 20.01
N GLU A 145 8.34 22.32 19.46
CA GLU A 145 8.01 23.75 19.46
C GLU A 145 7.20 24.19 20.69
N ARG A 146 6.87 23.28 21.62
CA ARG A 146 5.97 23.49 22.76
C ARG A 146 4.60 24.10 22.37
N LYS A 147 4.07 23.70 21.21
CA LYS A 147 2.78 24.19 20.68
C LYS A 147 1.69 23.14 20.86
N TRP A 148 0.90 23.27 21.93
CA TRP A 148 -0.17 22.32 22.27
C TRP A 148 -1.17 22.08 21.13
N LYS A 149 -1.48 23.10 20.31
CA LYS A 149 -2.40 22.95 19.16
C LYS A 149 -1.88 21.93 18.13
N LYS A 150 -0.57 21.82 17.92
CA LYS A 150 0.04 20.80 17.04
C LYS A 150 0.06 19.43 17.72
N ILE A 151 0.19 19.39 19.05
CA ILE A 151 0.16 18.16 19.85
C ILE A 151 -1.25 17.56 19.87
N ALA A 152 -2.29 18.37 20.05
CA ALA A 152 -3.66 17.89 20.23
C ALA A 152 -4.49 17.93 18.93
N GLY A 153 -4.30 18.94 18.07
CA GLY A 153 -5.21 19.20 16.94
C GLY A 153 -5.28 18.06 15.93
N TYR A 154 -4.14 17.56 15.45
CA TYR A 154 -4.11 16.44 14.50
C TYR A 154 -4.56 15.12 15.12
N PRO A 155 -4.10 14.72 16.33
CA PRO A 155 -4.64 13.54 16.99
C PRO A 155 -6.16 13.62 17.21
N LEU A 156 -6.71 14.75 17.68
CA LEU A 156 -8.15 14.90 17.88
C LEU A 156 -8.91 14.78 16.56
N LEU A 157 -8.40 15.37 15.48
CA LEU A 157 -9.00 15.22 14.15
C LEU A 157 -8.94 13.77 13.66
N PHE A 158 -7.82 13.08 13.87
CA PHE A 158 -7.68 11.68 13.51
C PHE A 158 -8.59 10.77 14.32
N LEU A 159 -8.72 11.00 15.63
CA LEU A 159 -9.64 10.30 16.51
C LEU A 159 -11.11 10.57 16.14
N PHE A 160 -11.43 11.80 15.73
CA PHE A 160 -12.75 12.12 15.18
C PHE A 160 -13.05 11.29 13.93
N PHE A 161 -12.13 11.24 12.96
CA PHE A 161 -12.30 10.42 11.76
C PHE A 161 -12.32 8.92 12.07
N LEU A 162 -11.55 8.46 13.06
CA LEU A 162 -11.59 7.08 13.54
C LEU A 162 -12.97 6.74 14.08
N GLY A 163 -13.50 7.55 15.02
CA GLY A 163 -14.85 7.36 15.56
C GLY A 163 -15.95 7.45 14.49
N LEU A 164 -15.81 8.40 13.55
CA LEU A 164 -16.71 8.51 12.40
C LEU A 164 -16.69 7.23 11.54
N SER A 165 -15.51 6.66 11.30
CA SER A 165 -15.36 5.42 10.54
C SER A 165 -16.00 4.22 11.23
N GLU A 166 -15.85 4.09 12.54
CA GLU A 166 -16.51 3.04 13.33
C GLU A 166 -18.04 3.20 13.29
N GLY A 167 -18.55 4.43 13.35
CA GLY A 167 -19.97 4.72 13.15
C GLY A 167 -20.48 4.27 11.78
N PHE A 168 -19.71 4.51 10.72
CA PHE A 168 -20.04 4.05 9.37
C PHE A 168 -20.00 2.53 9.26
N GLY A 169 -19.00 1.88 9.89
CA GLY A 169 -18.90 0.42 10.01
C GLY A 169 -20.11 -0.19 10.71
N ALA A 170 -20.54 0.40 11.84
CA ALA A 170 -21.70 -0.05 12.58
C ALA A 170 -23.01 0.08 11.78
N LEU A 171 -23.15 1.16 11.00
CA LEU A 171 -24.31 1.38 10.13
C LEU A 171 -24.32 0.49 8.88
N ALA A 172 -23.15 0.08 8.38
CA ALA A 172 -23.04 -0.77 7.21
C ALA A 172 -23.64 -2.18 7.44
N GLY A 173 -23.58 -2.70 8.67
CA GLY A 173 -24.19 -4.00 9.01
C GLY A 173 -25.70 -4.05 8.71
N PRO A 174 -26.52 -3.20 9.36
CA PRO A 174 -27.96 -3.14 9.08
C PRO A 174 -28.31 -2.85 7.61
N LEU A 175 -27.54 -2.00 6.93
CA LEU A 175 -27.76 -1.73 5.49
C LEU A 175 -27.53 -2.96 4.61
N SER A 176 -26.73 -3.93 5.06
CA SER A 176 -26.48 -5.15 4.31
C SER A 176 -27.64 -6.16 4.33
N GLU A 177 -28.62 -5.96 5.20
CA GLU A 177 -29.86 -6.75 5.26
C GLU A 177 -30.93 -6.26 4.27
N LEU A 178 -30.68 -5.16 3.55
CA LEU A 178 -31.57 -4.71 2.49
C LEU A 178 -31.61 -5.74 1.35
N PRO A 179 -32.74 -5.90 0.65
CA PRO A 179 -32.86 -6.89 -0.41
C PRO A 179 -32.02 -6.54 -1.64
N ASP A 180 -31.61 -7.60 -2.34
CA ASP A 180 -31.03 -7.57 -3.68
C ASP A 180 -29.84 -6.60 -3.81
N PHE A 181 -29.89 -5.73 -4.82
CA PHE A 181 -28.86 -4.74 -5.12
C PHE A 181 -28.56 -3.83 -3.93
N MET A 182 -29.57 -3.44 -3.15
CA MET A 182 -29.41 -2.47 -2.07
C MET A 182 -28.62 -3.04 -0.89
N GLY A 183 -28.71 -4.35 -0.64
CA GLY A 183 -27.93 -5.04 0.40
C GLY A 183 -26.42 -5.06 0.14
N LEU A 184 -25.98 -4.93 -1.12
CA LEU A 184 -24.56 -4.77 -1.45
C LEU A 184 -24.17 -3.30 -1.66
N PHE A 185 -25.01 -2.53 -2.35
CA PHE A 185 -24.69 -1.16 -2.72
C PHE A 185 -24.64 -0.22 -1.51
N ALA A 186 -25.68 -0.20 -0.68
CA ALA A 186 -25.78 0.74 0.44
C ALA A 186 -24.62 0.65 1.43
N PRO A 187 -24.24 -0.54 1.96
CA PRO A 187 -23.09 -0.63 2.86
C PRO A 187 -21.76 -0.32 2.16
N GLY A 188 -21.59 -0.74 0.90
CA GLY A 188 -20.38 -0.44 0.14
C GLY A 188 -20.22 1.06 -0.12
N ALA A 189 -21.31 1.75 -0.49
CA ALA A 189 -21.33 3.18 -0.76
C ALA A 189 -21.09 4.00 0.51
N LEU A 190 -21.64 3.55 1.65
CA LEU A 190 -21.35 4.16 2.95
C LEU A 190 -19.86 4.04 3.29
N LEU A 191 -19.30 2.82 3.23
CA LEU A 191 -17.89 2.58 3.56
C LEU A 191 -16.91 3.21 2.55
N ALA A 192 -17.36 3.58 1.35
CA ALA A 192 -16.56 4.33 0.39
C ALA A 192 -16.12 5.71 0.91
N PHE A 193 -16.96 6.36 1.73
CA PHE A 193 -16.62 7.64 2.36
C PHE A 193 -15.50 7.49 3.37
N ILE A 194 -15.61 6.50 4.24
CA ILE A 194 -14.57 6.14 5.19
C ILE A 194 -14.87 4.73 5.72
N CYS A 195 -13.87 3.87 5.67
CA CYS A 195 -13.94 2.49 6.14
C CYS A 195 -13.10 2.39 7.42
N PRO A 196 -13.58 1.67 8.46
CA PRO A 196 -12.80 1.41 9.65
C PRO A 196 -11.39 0.88 9.30
N PRO A 197 -10.32 1.36 9.97
CA PRO A 197 -8.96 0.88 9.72
C PRO A 197 -8.75 -0.63 9.93
N MET A 198 -9.66 -1.30 10.64
CA MET A 198 -9.62 -2.76 10.80
C MET A 198 -10.17 -3.51 9.59
N ASP A 199 -10.99 -2.84 8.77
CA ASP A 199 -11.70 -3.43 7.62
C ASP A 199 -11.10 -3.04 6.27
N VAL A 200 -10.16 -2.10 6.26
CA VAL A 200 -9.41 -1.78 5.05
C VAL A 200 -8.51 -2.95 4.66
N GLU A 201 -8.02 -2.93 3.42
CA GLU A 201 -7.16 -4.00 2.93
C GLU A 201 -5.90 -4.16 3.79
N TYR A 202 -5.65 -5.41 4.21
CA TYR A 202 -4.56 -5.82 5.12
C TYR A 202 -4.61 -5.17 6.52
N SER A 203 -5.78 -4.65 6.90
CA SER A 203 -6.12 -4.09 8.21
C SER A 203 -5.10 -3.09 8.78
N LEU A 204 -5.11 -2.91 10.11
CA LEU A 204 -4.18 -2.06 10.84
C LEU A 204 -2.70 -2.43 10.61
N GLY A 205 -2.41 -3.70 10.31
CA GLY A 205 -1.05 -4.18 10.12
C GLY A 205 -0.32 -3.45 8.99
N LEU A 206 -0.96 -3.30 7.83
CA LEU A 206 -0.35 -2.65 6.67
C LEU A 206 -0.18 -1.13 6.89
N ILE A 207 -1.18 -0.51 7.53
CA ILE A 207 -1.13 0.91 7.92
C ILE A 207 0.08 1.16 8.83
N ALA A 208 0.23 0.33 9.88
CA ALA A 208 1.32 0.42 10.83
C ALA A 208 2.68 0.14 10.16
N LEU A 209 2.80 -0.93 9.35
CA LEU A 209 4.02 -1.25 8.63
C LEU A 209 4.48 -0.08 7.76
N GLY A 210 3.58 0.51 6.99
CA GLY A 210 3.96 1.60 6.10
C GLY A 210 4.28 2.91 6.84
N ALA A 211 3.62 3.19 7.97
CA ALA A 211 4.01 4.29 8.85
C ALA A 211 5.39 4.06 9.49
N VAL A 212 5.70 2.84 9.92
CA VAL A 212 7.04 2.47 10.42
C VAL A 212 8.08 2.64 9.31
N TRP A 213 7.82 2.10 8.12
CA TRP A 213 8.71 2.24 6.95
C TRP A 213 8.95 3.69 6.55
N TYR A 214 7.97 4.57 6.73
CA TYR A 214 8.14 6.01 6.50
C TYR A 214 9.26 6.59 7.38
N PHE A 215 9.30 6.22 8.65
CA PHE A 215 10.34 6.67 9.60
C PHE A 215 11.66 5.90 9.47
N MET A 216 11.64 4.67 8.95
CA MET A 216 12.85 3.90 8.69
C MET A 216 13.56 4.40 7.43
N GLY A 217 14.78 4.93 7.59
CA GLY A 217 15.55 5.45 6.45
C GLY A 217 16.25 4.39 5.60
N ASP A 218 16.65 3.28 6.21
CA ASP A 218 17.45 2.22 5.57
C ASP A 218 16.56 1.09 5.06
N ARG A 219 16.77 0.73 3.79
CA ARG A 219 16.01 -0.31 3.10
C ARG A 219 16.22 -1.72 3.68
N ARG A 220 17.41 -2.02 4.20
CA ARG A 220 17.73 -3.33 4.78
C ARG A 220 16.86 -3.61 5.99
N TRP A 221 16.67 -2.60 6.85
CA TRP A 221 15.81 -2.72 8.02
C TRP A 221 14.33 -2.80 7.66
N ARG A 222 13.89 -2.12 6.60
CA ARG A 222 12.52 -2.30 6.07
C ARG A 222 12.28 -3.75 5.63
N CYS A 223 13.25 -4.35 4.95
CA CYS A 223 13.19 -5.75 4.51
C CYS A 223 13.27 -6.72 5.69
N ALA A 224 14.13 -6.48 6.67
CA ALA A 224 14.24 -7.29 7.88
C ALA A 224 12.92 -7.29 8.68
N LEU A 225 12.27 -6.13 8.80
CA LEU A 225 10.94 -6.02 9.41
C LEU A 225 9.89 -6.83 8.62
N LEU A 226 9.90 -6.76 7.29
CA LEU A 226 8.98 -7.56 6.47
C LEU A 226 9.19 -9.07 6.66
N LEU A 227 10.45 -9.51 6.74
CA LEU A 227 10.80 -10.91 7.02
C LEU A 227 10.26 -11.36 8.38
N LEU A 228 10.44 -10.54 9.41
CA LEU A 228 9.91 -10.82 10.74
C LEU A 228 8.39 -10.94 10.72
N LEU A 229 7.69 -9.99 10.10
CA LEU A 229 6.23 -10.00 10.02
C LEU A 229 5.70 -11.17 9.18
N ALA A 230 6.39 -11.53 8.10
CA ALA A 230 6.06 -12.70 7.29
C ALA A 230 6.23 -14.01 8.10
N LEU A 231 7.30 -14.13 8.90
CA LEU A 231 7.48 -15.25 9.82
C LEU A 231 6.38 -15.30 10.88
N MET A 232 6.02 -14.17 11.48
CA MET A 232 4.90 -14.10 12.44
C MET A 232 3.57 -14.51 11.78
N SER A 233 3.37 -14.16 10.51
CA SER A 233 2.19 -14.55 9.74
C SER A 233 2.16 -16.05 9.44
N TRP A 234 3.31 -16.69 9.23
CA TRP A 234 3.43 -18.14 9.06
C TRP A 234 3.17 -18.89 10.37
N LEU A 235 3.76 -18.41 11.47
CA LEU A 235 3.62 -19.05 12.78
C LEU A 235 2.21 -18.91 13.38
N GLN A 236 1.43 -17.93 12.92
CA GLN A 236 0.10 -17.58 13.42
C GLN A 236 -0.03 -17.61 14.98
N PRO A 237 0.86 -16.97 15.75
CA PRO A 237 0.91 -17.18 17.22
C PRO A 237 -0.34 -16.69 17.98
N TRP A 238 -1.22 -15.96 17.31
CA TRP A 238 -2.35 -15.22 17.90
C TRP A 238 -3.70 -15.72 17.36
N GLY A 239 -3.69 -16.78 16.53
CA GLY A 239 -4.87 -17.24 15.82
C GLY A 239 -5.43 -16.20 14.83
N TYR A 240 -6.70 -16.37 14.44
CA TYR A 240 -7.39 -15.41 13.58
C TYR A 240 -7.88 -14.18 14.39
N ASN A 241 -7.49 -12.98 13.95
CA ASN A 241 -7.94 -11.73 14.55
C ASN A 241 -8.18 -10.68 13.44
N ARG A 242 -9.37 -10.07 13.45
CA ARG A 242 -9.81 -9.07 12.44
C ARG A 242 -8.90 -7.83 12.39
N ALA A 243 -8.39 -7.38 13.53
CA ALA A 243 -7.45 -6.25 13.58
C ALA A 243 -6.10 -6.59 12.93
N LEU A 244 -5.74 -7.88 12.94
CA LEU A 244 -4.42 -8.42 12.61
C LEU A 244 -4.48 -9.37 11.40
N THR A 245 -5.39 -9.14 10.44
CA THR A 245 -5.49 -10.01 9.23
C THR A 245 -4.21 -10.06 8.41
N MET A 246 -3.35 -9.04 8.50
CA MET A 246 -1.99 -9.08 7.97
C MET A 246 -1.16 -10.27 8.49
N PHE A 247 -1.50 -10.84 9.65
CA PHE A 247 -0.85 -12.01 10.24
C PHE A 247 -1.58 -13.32 9.96
N SER A 248 -2.45 -13.36 8.93
CA SER A 248 -3.07 -14.61 8.47
C SER A 248 -2.08 -15.50 7.72
N GLY A 249 -2.30 -16.82 7.75
CA GLY A 249 -1.38 -17.84 7.25
C GLY A 249 -1.09 -17.83 5.75
N ILE A 250 -1.69 -16.95 4.95
CA ILE A 250 -1.29 -16.75 3.54
C ILE A 250 -0.36 -15.54 3.35
N GLN A 251 -0.33 -14.61 4.32
CA GLN A 251 0.36 -13.33 4.20
C GLN A 251 1.88 -13.45 4.29
N TRP A 252 2.40 -14.58 4.77
CA TRP A 252 3.84 -14.84 4.75
C TRP A 252 4.43 -14.78 3.33
N GLY A 253 3.63 -15.01 2.27
CA GLY A 253 4.04 -14.85 0.87
C GLY A 253 4.57 -13.45 0.52
N MET A 254 4.31 -12.44 1.35
CA MET A 254 4.92 -11.11 1.26
C MET A 254 6.45 -11.15 1.27
N ILE A 255 7.08 -12.21 1.79
CA ILE A 255 8.53 -12.41 1.76
C ILE A 255 9.11 -12.31 0.34
N GLY A 256 8.35 -12.70 -0.68
CA GLY A 256 8.79 -12.60 -2.07
C GLY A 256 9.02 -11.16 -2.56
N ALA A 257 8.52 -10.15 -1.85
CA ALA A 257 8.81 -8.75 -2.14
C ALA A 257 10.24 -8.34 -1.72
N VAL A 258 10.86 -9.03 -0.76
CA VAL A 258 12.19 -8.70 -0.25
C VAL A 258 13.27 -8.61 -1.33
N PRO A 259 13.48 -9.63 -2.20
CA PRO A 259 14.47 -9.53 -3.28
C PRO A 259 14.19 -8.35 -4.22
N LEU A 260 12.91 -8.10 -4.55
CA LEU A 260 12.51 -6.98 -5.41
C LEU A 260 12.86 -5.62 -4.79
N LEU A 261 12.58 -5.45 -3.50
CA LEU A 261 12.91 -4.22 -2.77
C LEU A 261 14.43 -4.02 -2.69
N LEU A 262 15.21 -5.08 -2.44
CA LEU A 262 16.67 -4.99 -2.40
C LEU A 262 17.28 -4.60 -3.75
N LEU A 263 16.67 -5.02 -4.87
CA LEU A 263 17.09 -4.65 -6.22
C LEU A 263 16.76 -3.21 -6.62
N TYR A 264 15.98 -2.46 -5.82
CA TYR A 264 15.61 -1.08 -6.17
C TYR A 264 16.82 -0.15 -6.30
N ASN A 265 16.99 0.55 -7.43
CA ASN A 265 18.14 1.42 -7.66
C ASN A 265 17.97 2.86 -7.12
N GLY A 266 16.77 3.24 -6.65
CA GLY A 266 16.49 4.59 -6.17
C GLY A 266 15.92 5.56 -7.22
N GLU A 267 15.87 5.15 -8.48
CA GLU A 267 15.37 5.97 -9.59
C GLU A 267 13.86 5.79 -9.81
N ARG A 268 13.21 6.85 -10.30
CA ARG A 268 11.75 6.85 -10.53
C ARG A 268 11.33 6.04 -11.76
N GLY A 269 12.21 5.90 -12.75
CA GLY A 269 11.86 5.35 -14.07
C GLY A 269 10.88 6.23 -14.84
N ALA A 270 10.15 5.64 -15.80
CA ALA A 270 9.24 6.34 -16.71
C ALA A 270 8.03 7.03 -16.03
N GLY A 271 7.64 6.60 -14.83
CA GLY A 271 6.64 7.32 -14.03
C GLY A 271 5.20 7.20 -14.52
N MET A 272 4.66 5.98 -14.58
CA MET A 272 3.29 5.68 -15.07
C MET A 272 2.19 5.85 -14.03
N LYS A 273 2.07 7.04 -13.44
CA LYS A 273 1.17 7.29 -12.29
C LYS A 273 -0.29 6.86 -12.53
N TRP A 274 -0.89 7.30 -13.64
CA TRP A 274 -2.32 7.06 -13.92
C TRP A 274 -2.62 5.58 -14.18
N PHE A 275 -1.70 4.88 -14.85
CA PHE A 275 -1.81 3.44 -15.05
C PHE A 275 -1.96 2.70 -13.72
N PHE A 276 -1.07 2.94 -12.74
CA PHE A 276 -1.16 2.25 -11.45
C PHE A 276 -2.43 2.60 -10.65
N TYR A 277 -2.95 3.82 -10.80
CA TYR A 277 -4.18 4.24 -10.13
C TYR A 277 -5.42 3.55 -10.71
N ILE A 278 -5.51 3.45 -12.04
CA ILE A 278 -6.69 2.92 -12.74
C ILE A 278 -6.65 1.39 -12.83
N TYR A 279 -5.46 0.81 -12.99
CA TYR A 279 -5.32 -0.63 -13.15
C TYR A 279 -5.93 -1.39 -11.98
N TYR A 280 -5.63 -1.00 -10.74
CA TYR A 280 -6.09 -1.69 -9.52
C TYR A 280 -7.60 -1.98 -9.47
N PRO A 281 -8.50 -0.99 -9.59
CA PRO A 281 -9.94 -1.27 -9.58
C PRO A 281 -10.40 -1.94 -10.87
N VAL A 282 -9.90 -1.52 -12.03
CA VAL A 282 -10.41 -2.01 -13.33
C VAL A 282 -10.13 -3.50 -13.53
N HIS A 283 -8.93 -3.98 -13.21
CA HIS A 283 -8.62 -5.40 -13.44
C HIS A 283 -9.42 -6.34 -12.52
N THR A 284 -9.77 -5.93 -11.30
CA THR A 284 -10.63 -6.75 -10.43
C THR A 284 -12.06 -6.80 -10.94
N TRP A 285 -12.61 -5.67 -11.42
CA TRP A 285 -13.91 -5.64 -12.08
C TRP A 285 -13.96 -6.53 -13.32
N LEU A 286 -12.92 -6.48 -14.15
CA LEU A 286 -12.82 -7.32 -15.35
C LEU A 286 -12.78 -8.81 -15.00
N LEU A 287 -11.97 -9.21 -14.02
CA LEU A 287 -11.88 -10.61 -13.60
C LEU A 287 -13.19 -11.11 -13.00
N ALA A 288 -13.86 -10.30 -12.17
CA ALA A 288 -15.17 -10.64 -11.61
C ALA A 288 -16.24 -10.76 -12.71
N LEU A 289 -16.24 -9.86 -13.70
CA LEU A 289 -17.15 -9.90 -14.83
C LEU A 289 -16.92 -11.17 -15.68
N ILE A 290 -15.66 -11.49 -16.01
CA ILE A 290 -15.30 -12.71 -16.73
C ILE A 290 -15.78 -13.93 -15.95
N ASN A 291 -15.52 -13.99 -14.65
CA ASN A 291 -16.01 -15.09 -13.83
C ASN A 291 -17.52 -15.18 -13.87
N ARG A 292 -18.26 -14.07 -13.79
CA ARG A 292 -19.73 -14.07 -13.83
C ARG A 292 -20.32 -14.53 -15.17
N ILE A 293 -19.67 -14.21 -16.29
CA ILE A 293 -20.14 -14.57 -17.64
C ILE A 293 -19.87 -16.04 -17.97
N TYR A 294 -18.73 -16.58 -17.49
CA TYR A 294 -18.26 -17.92 -17.85
C TYR A 294 -18.40 -18.95 -16.70
N ALA A 295 -18.97 -18.56 -15.56
CA ALA A 295 -19.40 -19.45 -14.47
C ALA A 295 -20.74 -20.11 -14.79
#